data_AF-A0A969UKU2-F1
#
_entry.id   AF-A0A969UKU2-F1
#
_cell.length_a   1.000
_cell.length_b   1.000
_cell.length_c   1.000
_cell.angle_alpha   90.00
_cell.angle_beta   90.00
_cell.angle_gamma   90.00
#
_symmetry.space_group_name_H-M   'P 1'
#
loop_
_entity.id
_entity.type
_entity.pdbx_description
1 polymer ?
#
loop_
_entity_poly.entity_id
_entity_poly.type
_entity_poly.pdbx_seq_one_letter_code
_entity_poly.pdbx_strand_id
1 'polypeptide(L)'
;MVILESAVFTKQLLNLLTDEEYQQLQLELIRRPDLGVVIPGSGGLRKVRWALPGRGKRGGARVIYYWAVRQEQLLLLLIYPKNVQDDLTPTQIKLLRQIVEREYP
;
A
#
# COMPACT_ATOMS: atom_id res chain seq x y z
N MET A 1 -8.37 3.03 14.19
CA MET A 1 -7.79 2.27 13.06
C MET A 1 -6.31 1.97 13.31
N VAL A 2 -5.90 0.72 13.17
CA VAL A 2 -4.50 0.26 13.36
C VAL A 2 -3.85 0.00 12.01
N ILE A 3 -2.58 0.38 11.85
CA ILE A 3 -1.78 0.05 10.66
C ILE A 3 -0.92 -1.17 10.97
N LEU A 4 -0.99 -2.16 10.08
CA LEU A 4 -0.13 -3.34 10.08
C LEU A 4 0.72 -3.33 8.82
N GLU A 5 1.97 -3.75 8.93
CA GLU A 5 2.91 -3.77 7.81
C GLU A 5 3.40 -5.19 7.54
N SER A 6 3.48 -5.56 6.26
CA SER A 6 4.25 -6.73 5.86
C SER A 6 5.74 -6.43 6.02
N ALA A 7 6.54 -7.45 6.35
CA ALA A 7 7.99 -7.29 6.43
C ALA A 7 8.61 -6.82 5.09
N VAL A 8 7.98 -7.13 3.96
CA VAL A 8 8.42 -6.67 2.64
C VAL A 8 8.14 -5.18 2.46
N PHE A 9 6.97 -4.71 2.89
CA PHE A 9 6.60 -3.30 2.87
C PHE A 9 7.62 -2.48 3.65
N THR A 10 7.89 -2.83 4.91
CA THR A 10 8.82 -2.08 5.76
C THR A 10 10.22 -2.03 5.15
N LYS A 11 10.74 -3.15 4.63
CA LYS A 11 12.07 -3.19 3.97
C LYS A 11 12.15 -2.27 2.74
N GLN A 12 11.10 -2.21 1.95
CA GLN A 12 11.06 -1.35 0.75
C GLN A 12 10.86 0.12 1.11
N LEU A 13 10.02 0.40 2.11
CA LEU A 13 9.72 1.74 2.61
C LEU A 13 10.99 2.51 2.98
N LEU A 14 11.91 1.87 3.72
CA LEU A 14 13.16 2.47 4.20
C LEU A 14 14.05 3.03 3.08
N ASN A 15 13.87 2.57 1.84
CA ASN A 15 14.61 3.04 0.68
C ASN A 15 13.87 4.08 -0.16
N LEU A 16 12.60 4.37 0.17
CA LEU A 16 11.69 5.15 -0.65
C LEU A 16 11.20 6.43 0.04
N LEU A 17 10.85 6.34 1.32
CA LEU A 17 10.29 7.45 2.08
C LEU A 17 11.13 7.70 3.34
N THR A 18 11.23 8.97 3.75
CA THR A 18 11.70 9.30 5.11
C THR A 18 10.56 9.09 6.11
N ASP A 19 10.89 9.11 7.40
CA ASP A 19 9.91 8.89 8.46
C ASP A 19 8.78 9.93 8.43
N GLU A 20 9.08 11.19 8.12
CA GLU A 20 8.07 12.26 8.00
C GLU A 20 7.12 12.02 6.83
N GLU A 21 7.64 11.55 5.70
CA GLU A 21 6.84 11.26 4.52
C GLU A 21 5.99 10.00 4.71
N TYR A 22 6.54 9.03 5.42
CA TYR A 22 5.79 7.85 5.80
C TYR A 22 4.67 8.21 6.76
N GLN A 23 4.93 9.07 7.75
CA GLN A 23 3.91 9.59 8.65
C GLN A 23 2.80 10.32 7.87
N GLN A 24 3.13 11.13 6.87
CA GLN A 24 2.15 11.78 6.00
C GLN A 24 1.29 10.78 5.23
N LEU A 25 1.91 9.73 4.66
CA LEU A 25 1.19 8.65 4.00
C LEU A 25 0.23 7.94 4.96
N GLN A 26 0.70 7.61 6.17
CA GLN A 26 -0.12 6.95 7.19
C GLN A 26 -1.32 7.81 7.59
N LEU A 27 -1.11 9.11 7.87
CA LEU A 27 -2.19 10.03 8.23
C LEU A 27 -3.23 10.17 7.11
N GLU A 28 -2.79 10.26 5.87
CA GLU A 28 -3.70 10.36 4.73
C GLU A 28 -4.49 9.07 4.52
N LEU A 29 -3.86 7.91 4.62
CA LEU A 29 -4.56 6.62 4.55
C LEU A 29 -5.51 6.42 5.74
N ILE A 30 -5.17 6.93 6.92
CA ILE A 30 -6.07 6.88 8.07
C ILE A 30 -7.32 7.71 7.83
N ARG A 31 -7.15 8.92 7.29
CA ARG A 31 -8.23 9.85 6.99
C ARG A 31 -9.09 9.39 5.82
N ARG A 32 -8.47 8.82 4.78
CA ARG A 32 -9.12 8.34 3.56
C ARG A 32 -8.65 6.91 3.22
N PRO A 33 -9.17 5.90 3.93
CA PRO A 33 -8.84 4.50 3.66
C PRO A 33 -9.25 4.04 2.25
N ASP A 34 -10.17 4.75 1.61
CA ASP A 34 -10.68 4.51 0.27
C ASP A 34 -9.85 5.20 -0.84
N LEU A 35 -8.83 5.98 -0.50
CA LEU A 35 -7.98 6.75 -1.42
C LEU A 35 -7.39 5.91 -2.57
N GLY A 36 -7.03 4.66 -2.29
CA GLY A 36 -6.53 3.72 -3.28
C GLY A 36 -7.65 3.10 -4.12
N VAL A 37 -7.41 3.02 -5.42
CA VAL A 37 -8.32 2.34 -6.36
C VAL A 37 -8.28 0.83 -6.11
N VAL A 38 -9.45 0.18 -6.09
CA VAL A 38 -9.53 -1.27 -5.94
C VAL A 38 -8.92 -1.95 -7.16
N ILE A 39 -8.07 -2.94 -6.93
CA ILE A 39 -7.44 -3.75 -7.97
C ILE A 39 -8.42 -4.89 -8.32
N PRO A 40 -8.92 -4.99 -9.57
CA PRO A 40 -9.84 -6.05 -9.94
C PRO A 40 -9.27 -7.46 -9.72
N GLY A 41 -10.10 -8.40 -9.29
CA GLY A 41 -9.71 -9.80 -9.05
C GLY A 41 -8.83 -10.06 -7.82
N SER A 42 -8.46 -9.00 -7.08
CA SER A 42 -7.52 -9.08 -5.95
C SER A 42 -8.13 -9.44 -4.60
N GLY A 43 -9.45 -9.57 -4.51
CA GLY A 43 -10.14 -9.76 -3.22
C GLY A 43 -10.23 -8.48 -2.37
N GLY A 44 -10.10 -7.29 -3.00
CA GLY A 44 -10.30 -6.00 -2.32
C GLY A 44 -9.02 -5.24 -2.00
N LEU A 45 -7.86 -5.66 -2.54
CA LEU A 45 -6.63 -4.87 -2.48
C LEU A 45 -6.82 -3.53 -3.18
N ARG A 46 -6.19 -2.50 -2.64
CA ARG A 46 -6.21 -1.13 -3.13
C ARG A 46 -4.81 -0.68 -3.52
N LYS A 47 -4.72 0.17 -4.55
CA LYS A 47 -3.50 0.82 -5.00
C LYS A 47 -3.62 2.32 -4.88
N VAL A 48 -2.77 2.95 -4.08
CA VAL A 48 -2.62 4.41 -4.04
C VAL A 48 -1.34 4.84 -4.74
N ARG A 49 -1.43 5.91 -5.54
CA ARG A 49 -0.28 6.60 -6.15
C ARG A 49 0.12 7.73 -5.21
N TRP A 50 1.16 7.51 -4.40
CA TRP A 50 1.66 8.49 -3.46
C TRP A 50 2.71 9.38 -4.14
N ALA A 51 2.52 10.68 -4.09
CA ALA A 51 3.48 11.66 -4.61
C ALA A 51 3.49 12.89 -3.71
N LEU A 52 4.68 13.25 -3.21
CA LEU A 52 4.85 14.46 -2.42
C LEU A 52 5.30 15.64 -3.28
N PRO A 53 4.68 16.82 -3.12
CA PRO A 53 5.07 18.01 -3.87
C PRO A 53 6.52 18.41 -3.56
N GLY A 54 7.26 18.84 -4.59
CA GLY A 54 8.63 19.32 -4.44
C GLY A 54 9.73 18.24 -4.40
N ARG A 55 9.37 16.94 -4.39
CA ARG A 55 10.36 15.87 -4.55
C ARG A 55 10.50 15.39 -5.99
N GLY A 56 11.76 15.28 -6.43
CA GLY A 56 12.15 14.72 -7.73
C GLY A 56 11.88 13.20 -7.82
N LYS A 57 12.71 12.46 -8.57
CA LYS A 57 12.50 11.02 -8.87
C LYS A 57 12.21 10.12 -7.66
N ARG A 58 12.63 10.49 -6.44
CA ARG A 58 12.46 9.72 -5.19
C ARG A 58 11.14 9.94 -4.44
N GLY A 59 10.36 10.98 -4.74
CA GLY A 59 9.15 11.31 -3.95
C GLY A 59 7.86 10.59 -4.36
N GLY A 60 7.93 9.67 -5.33
CA GLY A 60 6.75 9.01 -5.90
C GLY A 60 6.78 7.50 -5.72
N ALA A 61 5.81 6.96 -4.99
CA ALA A 61 5.66 5.54 -4.72
C ALA A 61 4.24 5.04 -5.00
N ARG A 62 4.10 3.76 -5.30
CA ARG A 62 2.82 3.06 -5.36
C ARG A 62 2.74 2.15 -4.15
N VAL A 63 1.65 2.28 -3.40
CA VAL A 63 1.41 1.49 -2.19
C VAL A 63 0.21 0.59 -2.43
N ILE A 64 0.40 -0.70 -2.16
CA ILE A 64 -0.65 -1.71 -2.18
C ILE A 64 -1.05 -2.01 -0.74
N TYR A 65 -2.33 -1.90 -0.45
CA TYR A 65 -2.84 -2.13 0.89
C TYR A 65 -4.23 -2.77 0.87
N TYR A 66 -4.63 -3.32 2.01
CA TYR A 66 -5.99 -3.81 2.24
C TYR A 66 -6.64 -3.00 3.36
N TRP A 67 -7.90 -2.61 3.15
CA TRP A 67 -8.70 -1.91 4.17
C TRP A 67 -9.71 -2.89 4.78
N ALA A 68 -9.37 -3.40 5.95
CA ALA A 68 -10.16 -4.35 6.71
C ALA A 68 -11.17 -3.60 7.59
N VAL A 69 -12.33 -3.26 7.01
CA VAL A 69 -13.35 -2.42 7.65
C VAL A 69 -13.81 -2.99 8.99
N ARG A 70 -14.06 -4.30 9.07
CA ARG A 70 -14.59 -4.95 10.28
C ARG A 70 -13.62 -4.93 11.45
N GLN A 71 -12.32 -4.99 11.17
CA GLN A 71 -11.25 -5.01 12.17
C GLN A 71 -10.70 -3.61 12.46
N GLU A 72 -11.20 -2.57 11.77
CA GLU A 72 -10.62 -1.23 11.77
C GLU A 72 -9.10 -1.26 11.55
N GLN A 73 -8.66 -1.95 10.50
CA GLN A 73 -7.25 -2.13 10.17
C GLN A 73 -6.92 -1.72 8.73
N LEU A 74 -5.69 -1.21 8.55
CA LEU A 74 -5.03 -1.06 7.26
C LEU A 74 -3.82 -1.99 7.22
N LEU A 75 -3.82 -2.95 6.31
CA LEU A 75 -2.67 -3.81 6.06
C LEU A 75 -1.88 -3.27 4.86
N LEU A 76 -0.68 -2.74 5.10
CA LEU A 76 0.25 -2.28 4.08
C LEU A 76 1.10 -3.45 3.58
N LEU A 77 0.91 -3.84 2.32
CA LEU A 77 1.46 -5.07 1.77
C LEU A 77 2.73 -4.85 0.96
N LEU A 78 2.77 -3.81 0.14
CA LEU A 78 3.85 -3.57 -0.81
C LEU A 78 4.01 -2.07 -1.11
N ILE A 79 5.25 -1.60 -1.24
CA ILE A 79 5.56 -0.24 -1.72
C ILE A 79 6.69 -0.30 -2.76
N TYR A 80 6.51 0.38 -3.87
CA TYR A 80 7.53 0.40 -4.93
C TYR A 80 7.54 1.75 -5.66
N PRO A 81 8.69 2.16 -6.22
CA PRO A 81 8.79 3.46 -6.87
C PRO A 81 8.00 3.48 -8.19
N LYS A 82 7.56 4.68 -8.58
CA LYS A 82 6.68 4.91 -9.75
C LYS A 82 7.21 4.40 -11.10
N ASN A 83 8.50 4.09 -11.23
CA ASN A 83 9.13 3.66 -12.47
C ASN A 83 9.35 2.14 -12.58
N VAL A 84 9.02 1.36 -11.55
CA VAL A 84 9.32 -0.09 -11.55
C VAL A 84 8.23 -0.90 -12.27
N GLN A 85 6.96 -0.63 -11.99
CA GLN A 85 5.82 -1.29 -12.64
C GLN A 85 4.60 -0.41 -12.51
N ASP A 86 3.69 -0.41 -13.48
CA ASP A 86 2.44 0.35 -13.39
C ASP A 86 1.33 -0.44 -12.70
N ASP A 87 1.17 -1.70 -13.10
CA ASP A 87 0.20 -2.64 -12.54
C ASP A 87 0.91 -3.89 -11.99
N LEU A 88 0.25 -4.54 -11.04
CA LEU A 88 0.70 -5.84 -10.53
C LEU A 88 0.41 -6.90 -11.59
N THR A 89 1.33 -7.86 -11.74
CA THR A 89 1.10 -9.04 -12.56
C THR A 89 -0.01 -9.91 -11.96
N PRO A 90 -0.71 -10.73 -12.76
CA PRO A 90 -1.73 -11.65 -12.25
C PRO A 90 -1.22 -12.57 -11.14
N THR A 91 0.03 -13.03 -11.26
CA THR A 91 0.70 -13.86 -10.25
C THR A 91 0.90 -13.11 -8.92
N GLN A 92 1.34 -11.85 -8.97
CA GLN A 92 1.47 -11.01 -7.78
C GLN A 92 0.12 -10.74 -7.13
N ILE A 93 -0.92 -10.46 -7.93
CA ILE A 93 -2.29 -10.26 -7.43
C ILE A 93 -2.77 -11.51 -6.71
N LYS A 94 -2.58 -12.69 -7.31
CA LYS A 94 -2.97 -13.98 -6.70
C LYS A 94 -2.25 -14.22 -5.37
N LEU A 95 -0.94 -13.96 -5.30
CA LEU A 95 -0.17 -14.14 -4.07
C LEU A 95 -0.63 -13.19 -2.96
N LEU A 96 -0.80 -11.90 -3.27
CA LEU A 96 -1.22 -10.92 -2.27
C LEU A 96 -2.66 -11.17 -1.79
N ARG A 97 -3.54 -11.61 -2.69
CA ARG A 97 -4.90 -12.02 -2.35
C ARG A 97 -4.92 -13.16 -1.33
N GLN A 98 -4.08 -14.18 -1.49
CA GLN A 98 -4.00 -15.30 -0.56
C GLN A 98 -3.61 -14.88 0.86
N ILE A 99 -2.77 -13.85 0.98
CA ILE A 99 -2.40 -13.28 2.30
C ILE A 99 -3.64 -12.69 2.97
N VAL A 100 -4.41 -11.87 2.23
CA VAL A 100 -5.62 -11.24 2.75
C VAL A 100 -6.68 -12.27 3.12
N GLU A 101 -6.96 -13.26 2.26
CA GLU A 101 -7.97 -14.30 2.52
C GLU A 101 -7.62 -15.15 3.75
N ARG A 102 -6.33 -15.33 4.04
CA ARG A 102 -5.88 -16.09 5.22
C ARG A 102 -6.01 -15.28 6.51
N GLU A 103 -5.72 -13.99 6.46
CA GLU A 103 -5.64 -13.12 7.65
C GLU A 103 -6.97 -12.41 7.96
N TYR A 104 -7.84 -12.27 6.96
CA TYR A 104 -9.15 -11.61 7.05
C TYR A 104 -10.25 -12.45 6.35
N PRO A 105 -10.69 -13.55 6.97
CA PRO A 105 -11.78 -14.39 6.44
C PRO A 105 -13.16 -13.72 6.53
#